data_AF-E9GBE4-F1
#
_entry.id   AF-E9GBE4-F1
#
_cell.length_a   1.000
_cell.length_b   1.000
_cell.length_c   1.000
_cell.angle_alpha   90.00
_cell.angle_beta   90.00
_cell.angle_gamma   90.00
#
_symmetry.space_group_name_H-M   'P 1'
#
loop_
_entity.id
_entity.type
_entity.pdbx_description
1 polymer ?
#
loop_
_entity_poly.entity_id
_entity_poly.type
_entity_poly.pdbx_seq_one_letter_code
_entity_poly.pdbx_strand_id
1 'polypeptide(L)'
;MTKRRLIRIYPGGERQFSSNYNPVSALNAGCQLVALNVQTKDSHLAVYDSLFRENGNTDFVLKPATLLNSEVPANNKKRISIKVIKGKNLTTSKKLIDTYVSLRIEGVKDDVKKNNTKTAVTADGKNPEWNQTLQFDVTRSELDFLVIKVKETHYMGLKNDTIGTHAIPIANLTEGLQTVPLEDNFLRKINASVQLEISIKDLI
;
A
#
# COMPACT_ATOMS: atom_id res chain seq x y z
N MET A 1 26.11 -6.99 0.71
CA MET A 1 26.01 -8.44 0.39
C MET A 1 25.10 -8.74 -0.80
N THR A 2 23.93 -8.10 -0.91
CA THR A 2 22.91 -8.35 -1.96
C THR A 2 23.25 -7.81 -3.36
N LYS A 3 24.34 -7.05 -3.54
CA LYS A 3 24.72 -6.46 -4.83
C LYS A 3 25.26 -7.47 -5.85
N ARG A 4 25.99 -8.49 -5.36
CA ARG A 4 26.71 -9.47 -6.21
C ARG A 4 26.25 -10.91 -5.99
N ARG A 5 25.20 -11.12 -5.18
CA ARG A 5 24.67 -12.42 -4.80
C ARG A 5 23.15 -12.36 -4.70
N LEU A 6 22.50 -13.47 -5.05
CA LEU A 6 21.08 -13.68 -4.77
C LEU A 6 20.93 -14.14 -3.33
N ILE A 7 20.00 -13.52 -2.60
CA ILE A 7 19.63 -13.92 -1.24
C ILE A 7 18.18 -14.36 -1.25
N ARG A 8 17.93 -15.55 -0.70
CA ARG A 8 16.59 -16.09 -0.46
C ARG A 8 16.24 -16.00 1.02
N ILE A 9 15.05 -15.50 1.29
CA ILE A 9 14.42 -15.47 2.62
C ILE A 9 13.12 -16.25 2.53
N TYR A 10 12.76 -16.93 3.61
CA TYR A 10 11.55 -17.73 3.72
C TYR A 10 10.91 -17.54 5.11
N PRO A 11 9.62 -17.86 5.28
CA PRO A 11 8.95 -17.78 6.57
C PRO A 11 9.61 -18.70 7.60
N GLY A 12 9.79 -18.23 8.84
CA GLY A 12 10.33 -19.07 9.91
C GLY A 12 9.45 -20.27 10.23
N GLY A 13 10.05 -21.38 10.66
CA GLY A 13 9.37 -22.67 10.89
C GLY A 13 8.23 -22.63 11.92
N GLU A 14 8.24 -21.66 12.83
CA GLU A 14 7.18 -21.42 13.82
C GLU A 14 5.83 -21.02 13.19
N ARG A 15 5.80 -20.64 11.90
CA ARG A 15 4.58 -20.21 11.19
C ARG A 15 3.78 -21.41 10.69
N GLN A 16 3.37 -22.27 11.60
CA GLN A 16 2.67 -23.53 11.34
C GLN A 16 1.33 -23.32 10.58
N PHE A 17 0.70 -22.15 10.75
CA PHE A 17 -0.53 -21.76 10.04
C PHE A 17 -0.28 -20.98 8.73
N SER A 18 0.93 -21.06 8.16
CA SER A 18 1.30 -20.44 6.88
C SER A 18 1.14 -18.90 6.81
N SER A 19 1.18 -18.19 7.94
CA SER A 19 1.14 -16.73 7.95
C SER A 19 2.38 -16.13 7.28
N ASN A 20 2.25 -15.00 6.57
CA ASN A 20 3.41 -14.32 5.99
C ASN A 20 4.10 -13.38 6.98
N TYR A 21 5.40 -13.18 6.79
CA TYR A 21 6.14 -12.09 7.44
C TYR A 21 6.05 -10.82 6.59
N ASN A 22 6.40 -9.66 7.15
CA ASN A 22 6.45 -8.42 6.37
C ASN A 22 7.60 -8.47 5.34
N PRO A 23 7.32 -8.51 4.02
CA PRO A 23 8.34 -8.64 2.98
C PRO A 23 9.19 -7.37 2.84
N VAL A 24 8.66 -6.21 3.22
CA VAL A 24 9.28 -4.90 2.98
C VAL A 24 10.63 -4.79 3.67
N SER A 25 10.78 -5.38 4.87
CA SER A 25 12.08 -5.38 5.57
C SER A 25 13.17 -6.11 4.79
N ALA A 26 12.83 -7.22 4.14
CA ALA A 26 13.76 -7.99 3.31
C ALA A 26 14.09 -7.26 1.99
N LEU A 27 13.08 -6.65 1.36
CA LEU A 27 13.22 -5.84 0.16
C LEU A 27 14.12 -4.62 0.42
N ASN A 28 13.94 -3.93 1.55
CA ASN A 28 14.74 -2.78 1.95
C ASN A 28 16.21 -3.13 2.25
N ALA A 29 16.49 -4.38 2.61
CA ALA A 29 17.85 -4.92 2.71
C ALA A 29 18.44 -5.34 1.34
N GLY A 30 17.64 -5.30 0.28
CA GLY A 30 17.98 -5.66 -1.09
C GLY A 30 17.93 -7.16 -1.40
N CYS A 31 17.26 -7.94 -0.56
CA CYS A 31 17.05 -9.37 -0.82
C CYS A 31 16.06 -9.53 -1.97
N GLN A 32 16.36 -10.46 -2.88
CA GLN A 32 15.64 -10.60 -4.15
C GLN A 32 14.59 -11.70 -4.09
N LEU A 33 14.93 -12.84 -3.47
CA LEU A 33 14.08 -14.02 -3.42
C LEU A 33 13.33 -14.06 -2.08
N VAL A 34 12.36 -13.15 -1.92
CA VAL A 34 11.55 -13.00 -0.70
C VAL A 34 10.35 -13.94 -0.78
N ALA A 35 10.51 -15.17 -0.30
CA ALA A 35 9.47 -16.19 -0.44
C ALA A 35 8.35 -15.99 0.58
N LEU A 36 7.11 -15.93 0.09
CA LEU A 36 5.88 -15.87 0.87
C LEU A 36 4.99 -17.09 0.58
N ASN A 37 4.11 -17.40 1.52
CA ASN A 37 3.02 -18.36 1.37
C ASN A 37 1.91 -17.74 0.52
N VAL A 38 1.95 -17.99 -0.79
CA VAL A 38 0.99 -17.42 -1.77
C VAL A 38 -0.45 -17.89 -1.57
N GLN A 39 -0.64 -19.03 -0.89
CA GLN A 39 -1.94 -19.55 -0.47
C GLN A 39 -2.59 -18.69 0.63
N THR A 40 -1.78 -17.97 1.41
CA THR A 40 -2.24 -17.09 2.46
C THR A 40 -2.38 -15.68 1.91
N LYS A 41 -3.61 -15.30 1.57
CA LYS A 41 -3.93 -13.95 1.08
C LYS A 41 -4.04 -12.99 2.25
N ASP A 42 -2.91 -12.47 2.69
CA ASP A 42 -2.83 -11.47 3.76
C ASP A 42 -2.30 -10.14 3.25
N SER A 43 -2.26 -9.13 4.12
CA SER A 43 -1.77 -7.80 3.77
C SER A 43 -0.30 -7.78 3.38
N HIS A 44 0.49 -8.76 3.82
CA HIS A 44 1.90 -8.87 3.47
C HIS A 44 2.06 -9.35 2.03
N LEU A 45 1.29 -10.36 1.63
CA LEU A 45 1.22 -10.77 0.24
C LEU A 45 0.69 -9.64 -0.65
N ALA A 46 -0.31 -8.87 -0.20
CA ALA A 46 -0.85 -7.73 -0.94
C ALA A 46 0.24 -6.69 -1.31
N VAL A 47 1.07 -6.33 -0.34
CA VAL A 47 2.19 -5.39 -0.55
C VAL A 47 3.28 -6.01 -1.42
N TYR A 48 3.55 -7.30 -1.27
CA TYR A 48 4.54 -7.98 -2.11
C TYR A 48 4.09 -8.07 -3.57
N ASP A 49 2.84 -8.47 -3.80
CA ASP A 49 2.23 -8.61 -5.11
C ASP A 49 2.18 -7.26 -5.86
N SER A 50 1.88 -6.17 -5.15
CA SER A 50 1.82 -4.84 -5.77
C SER A 50 3.14 -4.38 -6.38
N LEU A 51 4.29 -4.83 -5.85
CA LEU A 51 5.60 -4.53 -6.43
C LEU A 51 5.68 -4.96 -7.90
N PHE A 52 5.15 -6.14 -8.21
CA PHE A 52 5.19 -6.77 -9.52
C PHE A 52 4.01 -6.33 -10.41
N ARG A 53 2.81 -6.31 -9.83
CA ARG A 53 1.55 -5.94 -10.49
C ARG A 53 1.59 -4.50 -11.00
N GLU A 54 2.03 -3.55 -10.17
CA GLU A 54 2.12 -2.13 -10.53
C GLU A 54 3.30 -1.81 -11.45
N ASN A 55 4.19 -2.79 -11.70
CA ASN A 55 5.30 -2.65 -12.64
C ASN A 55 5.02 -3.38 -13.97
N GLY A 56 3.75 -3.40 -14.40
CA GLY A 56 3.32 -4.02 -15.65
C GLY A 56 3.10 -5.53 -15.58
N ASN A 57 2.80 -6.07 -14.38
CA ASN A 57 2.66 -7.51 -14.14
C ASN A 57 3.89 -8.33 -14.56
N THR A 58 5.07 -7.86 -14.14
CA THR A 58 6.35 -8.53 -14.41
C THR A 58 6.78 -9.39 -13.22
N ASP A 59 7.54 -10.45 -13.46
CA ASP A 59 8.15 -11.26 -12.39
C ASP A 59 9.45 -10.65 -11.83
N PHE A 60 9.97 -9.60 -12.48
CA PHE A 60 11.24 -8.96 -12.11
C PHE A 60 11.12 -7.44 -12.07
N VAL A 61 11.53 -6.86 -10.94
CA VAL A 61 11.61 -5.42 -10.71
C VAL A 61 13.06 -5.04 -10.39
N LEU A 62 13.56 -4.02 -11.08
CA LEU A 62 14.93 -3.54 -10.86
C LEU A 62 15.04 -2.93 -9.45
N LYS A 63 16.08 -3.31 -8.71
CA LYS A 63 16.36 -2.70 -7.41
C LYS A 63 16.68 -1.21 -7.57
N PRO A 64 16.28 -0.37 -6.60
CA PRO A 64 16.66 1.03 -6.63
C PRO A 64 18.19 1.21 -6.63
N ALA A 65 18.64 2.29 -7.27
CA ALA A 65 20.06 2.59 -7.43
C ALA A 65 20.80 2.65 -6.08
N THR A 66 20.15 3.12 -5.02
CA THR A 66 20.67 3.18 -3.64
C THR A 66 21.02 1.80 -3.06
N LEU A 67 20.39 0.72 -3.54
CA LEU A 67 20.73 -0.66 -3.16
C LEU A 67 21.82 -1.27 -4.04
N LEU A 68 22.10 -0.69 -5.20
CA LEU A 68 23.09 -1.14 -6.17
C LEU A 68 24.43 -0.43 -6.00
N ASN A 69 24.42 0.87 -5.75
CA ASN A 69 25.60 1.70 -5.51
C ASN A 69 25.45 2.47 -4.19
N SER A 70 26.45 2.34 -3.31
CA SER A 70 26.49 3.00 -2.00
C SER A 70 26.88 4.48 -2.10
N GLU A 71 27.41 4.90 -3.25
CA GLU A 71 27.74 6.30 -3.53
C GLU A 71 26.50 7.10 -3.93
N VAL A 72 25.40 6.43 -4.34
CA VAL A 72 24.14 7.11 -4.65
C VAL A 72 23.53 7.61 -3.35
N PRO A 73 23.33 8.92 -3.18
CA PRO A 73 22.74 9.46 -1.97
C PRO A 73 21.35 8.89 -1.75
N ALA A 74 21.05 8.50 -0.52
CA ALA A 74 19.72 8.03 -0.13
C ALA A 74 18.70 9.18 0.02
N ASN A 75 18.99 10.38 -0.51
CA ASN A 75 18.10 11.53 -0.38
C ASN A 75 17.04 11.50 -1.47
N ASN A 76 15.94 10.80 -1.18
CA ASN A 76 14.77 10.72 -2.04
C ASN A 76 13.52 10.98 -1.19
N LYS A 77 13.62 12.02 -0.38
CA LYS A 77 12.54 12.48 0.48
C LYS A 77 11.47 13.10 -0.39
N LYS A 78 10.22 12.71 -0.17
CA LYS A 78 9.08 13.24 -0.92
C LYS A 78 7.94 13.56 0.02
N ARG A 79 7.24 14.64 -0.28
CA ARG A 79 5.93 14.97 0.27
C ARG A 79 4.88 14.53 -0.72
N ILE A 80 3.99 13.66 -0.27
CA ILE A 80 2.93 13.11 -1.10
C ILE A 80 1.61 13.62 -0.53
N SER A 81 0.89 14.35 -1.37
CA SER A 81 -0.43 14.90 -1.07
C SER A 81 -1.46 14.13 -1.89
N ILE A 82 -2.42 13.51 -1.23
CA ILE A 82 -3.47 12.71 -1.85
C ILE A 82 -4.82 13.27 -1.45
N LYS A 83 -5.54 13.84 -2.41
CA LYS A 83 -6.95 14.16 -2.26
C LYS A 83 -7.77 12.92 -2.54
N VAL A 84 -8.37 12.37 -1.50
CA VAL A 84 -9.34 11.28 -1.60
C VAL A 84 -10.69 11.90 -1.96
N ILE A 85 -11.10 11.73 -3.22
CA ILE A 85 -12.28 12.40 -3.77
C ILE A 85 -13.53 11.60 -3.41
N LYS A 86 -13.66 10.39 -3.97
CA LYS A 86 -14.86 9.56 -3.81
C LYS A 86 -14.59 8.08 -4.01
N GLY A 87 -15.50 7.26 -3.49
CA GLY A 87 -15.58 5.83 -3.75
C GLY A 87 -16.69 5.52 -4.74
N LYS A 88 -16.56 4.42 -5.47
CA LYS A 88 -17.57 3.93 -6.41
C LYS A 88 -17.84 2.45 -6.17
N ASN A 89 -19.12 2.09 -6.08
CA ASN A 89 -19.58 0.70 -5.95
C ASN A 89 -18.96 -0.07 -4.76
N LEU A 90 -18.73 0.61 -3.63
CA LEU A 90 -17.99 0.02 -2.50
C LEU A 90 -18.75 -1.12 -1.80
N THR A 91 -20.05 -0.96 -1.56
CA THR A 91 -20.90 -1.99 -0.98
C THR A 91 -22.17 -2.21 -1.79
N THR A 92 -22.66 -3.45 -1.78
CA THR A 92 -23.99 -3.83 -2.27
C THR A 92 -25.01 -3.94 -1.14
N SER A 93 -24.59 -3.77 0.12
CA SER A 93 -25.45 -3.81 1.29
C SER A 93 -26.50 -2.69 1.23
N LYS A 94 -27.73 -3.03 1.64
CA LYS A 94 -28.82 -2.07 1.83
C LYS A 94 -28.77 -1.37 3.19
N LYS A 95 -27.88 -1.79 4.09
CA LYS A 95 -27.71 -1.17 5.40
C LYS A 95 -27.01 0.18 5.24
N LEU A 96 -27.37 1.13 6.10
CA LEU A 96 -26.58 2.35 6.29
C LEU A 96 -25.21 1.93 6.83
N ILE A 97 -24.18 2.13 6.02
CA ILE A 97 -22.81 1.79 6.34
C ILE A 97 -22.01 3.07 6.21
N ASP A 98 -21.29 3.40 7.26
CA ASP A 98 -20.38 4.53 7.26
C ASP A 98 -19.02 4.08 6.75
N THR A 99 -18.38 4.91 5.92
CA THR A 99 -17.12 4.54 5.26
C THR A 99 -16.06 5.61 5.38
N TYR A 100 -14.81 5.18 5.39
CA TYR A 100 -13.64 6.06 5.31
C TYR A 100 -12.49 5.38 4.57
N VAL A 101 -11.55 6.19 4.11
CA VAL A 101 -10.31 5.72 3.49
C VAL A 101 -9.16 5.91 4.47
N SER A 102 -8.38 4.85 4.66
CA SER A 102 -7.12 4.86 5.39
C SER A 102 -5.97 4.79 4.39
N LEU A 103 -5.03 5.73 4.51
CA LEU A 103 -3.79 5.76 3.77
C LEU A 103 -2.64 5.49 4.73
N ARG A 104 -1.84 4.48 4.41
CA ARG A 104 -0.72 4.05 5.25
C ARG A 104 0.52 3.83 4.41
N ILE A 105 1.67 4.21 4.95
CA ILE A 105 2.96 3.82 4.39
C ILE A 105 3.42 2.50 5.00
N GLU A 106 3.79 1.55 4.15
CA GLU A 106 4.57 0.36 4.49
C GLU A 106 5.94 0.52 3.86
N GLY A 107 7.02 0.36 4.61
CA GLY A 107 8.28 0.92 4.17
C GLY A 107 9.40 0.88 5.19
N VAL A 108 10.28 1.87 5.10
CA VAL A 108 11.30 2.16 6.11
C VAL A 108 10.64 2.50 7.44
N LYS A 109 11.22 2.02 8.55
CA LYS A 109 10.61 2.09 9.90
C LYS A 109 10.15 3.49 10.32
N ASP A 110 10.91 4.51 9.95
CA ASP A 110 10.60 5.89 10.33
C ASP A 110 9.41 6.46 9.55
N ASP A 111 9.25 6.06 8.29
CA ASP A 111 8.13 6.45 7.43
C ASP A 111 6.84 5.77 7.87
N VAL A 112 6.91 4.49 8.25
CA VAL A 112 5.75 3.73 8.76
C VAL A 112 5.18 4.34 10.04
N LYS A 113 6.04 4.81 10.97
CA LYS A 113 5.60 5.37 12.25
C LYS A 113 4.88 6.70 12.12
N LYS A 114 5.26 7.51 11.14
CA LYS A 114 4.77 8.89 10.97
C LYS A 114 3.54 8.96 10.09
N ASN A 115 3.36 8.02 9.17
CA ASN A 115 2.46 8.18 8.04
C ASN A 115 1.33 7.14 8.05
N ASN A 116 0.36 7.36 8.94
CA ASN A 116 -0.92 6.66 8.93
C ASN A 116 -2.04 7.69 9.13
N THR A 117 -2.81 7.93 8.09
CA THR A 117 -3.88 8.94 8.08
C THR A 117 -5.16 8.33 7.56
N LYS A 118 -6.28 8.98 7.86
CA LYS A 118 -7.59 8.57 7.37
C LYS A 118 -8.45 9.77 7.06
N THR A 119 -9.40 9.58 6.16
CA THR A 119 -10.44 10.57 5.92
C THR A 119 -11.42 10.63 7.10
N ALA A 120 -12.23 11.68 7.12
CA ALA A 120 -13.47 11.70 7.86
C ALA A 120 -14.37 10.53 7.43
N VAL A 121 -15.23 10.13 8.35
CA VAL A 121 -16.23 9.10 8.13
C VAL A 121 -17.41 9.73 7.41
N THR A 122 -17.88 9.10 6.34
CA THR A 122 -19.04 9.54 5.55
C THR A 122 -20.15 8.49 5.66
N ALA A 123 -21.38 8.94 5.89
CA ALA A 123 -22.57 8.08 5.97
C ALA A 123 -23.11 7.68 4.59
N ASP A 124 -22.22 7.13 3.75
CA ASP A 124 -22.56 6.51 2.46
C ASP A 124 -21.67 5.28 2.26
N GLY A 125 -22.32 4.13 2.16
CA GLY A 125 -21.66 2.84 1.97
C GLY A 125 -21.32 2.53 0.52
N LYS A 126 -21.99 3.14 -0.45
CA LYS A 126 -21.97 2.72 -1.86
C LYS A 126 -21.13 3.66 -2.72
N ASN A 127 -21.38 4.96 -2.66
CA ASN A 127 -20.70 5.97 -3.47
C ASN A 127 -20.31 7.22 -2.66
N PRO A 128 -19.60 7.05 -1.53
CA PRO A 128 -19.23 8.17 -0.66
C PRO A 128 -18.35 9.19 -1.38
N GLU A 129 -18.54 10.45 -1.03
CA GLU A 129 -17.60 11.53 -1.34
C GLU A 129 -16.92 11.96 -0.04
N TRP A 130 -15.59 11.93 -0.03
CA TRP A 130 -14.79 12.36 1.12
C TRP A 130 -14.15 13.72 0.89
N ASN A 131 -13.76 14.03 -0.36
CA ASN A 131 -13.15 15.29 -0.78
C ASN A 131 -12.08 15.83 0.18
N GLN A 132 -11.25 14.94 0.73
CA GLN A 132 -10.28 15.28 1.76
C GLN A 132 -8.85 15.04 1.29
N THR A 133 -7.99 16.03 1.50
CA THR A 133 -6.55 15.92 1.25
C THR A 133 -5.84 15.40 2.49
N LEU A 134 -5.07 14.33 2.30
CA LEU A 134 -4.18 13.74 3.28
C LEU A 134 -2.75 13.89 2.77
N GLN A 135 -1.81 14.11 3.69
CA GLN A 135 -0.42 14.35 3.33
C GLN A 135 0.51 13.54 4.23
N PHE A 136 1.59 13.04 3.65
CA PHE A 136 2.66 12.36 4.37
C PHE A 136 4.01 12.65 3.72
N ASP A 137 5.05 12.66 4.55
CA ASP A 137 6.44 12.84 4.13
C ASP A 137 7.15 11.50 4.27
N VAL A 138 7.71 11.00 3.16
CA VAL A 138 8.49 9.76 3.10
C VAL A 138 9.96 10.11 2.92
N THR A 139 10.85 9.35 3.57
CA THR A 139 12.30 9.60 3.52
C THR A 139 13.00 8.78 2.45
N ARG A 140 12.47 7.61 2.12
CA ARG A 140 13.02 6.65 1.15
C ARG A 140 11.94 6.21 0.18
N SER A 141 11.46 7.13 -0.65
CA SER A 141 10.33 6.90 -1.56
C SER A 141 10.55 5.76 -2.55
N GLU A 142 11.79 5.35 -2.84
CA GLU A 142 12.08 4.19 -3.68
C GLU A 142 11.93 2.82 -2.98
N LEU A 143 11.71 2.81 -1.66
CA LEU A 143 11.58 1.61 -0.82
C LEU A 143 10.23 1.51 -0.09
N ASP A 144 9.37 2.50 -0.26
CA ASP A 144 8.10 2.59 0.44
C ASP A 144 6.92 2.23 -0.48
N PHE A 145 5.81 1.85 0.14
CA PHE A 145 4.55 1.48 -0.48
C PHE A 145 3.43 2.30 0.15
N LEU A 146 2.57 2.85 -0.70
CA LEU A 146 1.27 3.37 -0.29
C LEU A 146 0.27 2.22 -0.22
N VAL A 147 -0.37 2.05 0.93
CA VAL A 147 -1.48 1.12 1.12
C VAL A 147 -2.75 1.92 1.34
N ILE A 148 -3.69 1.79 0.40
CA ILE A 148 -5.02 2.40 0.42
C ILE A 148 -5.98 1.33 0.93
N LYS A 149 -6.73 1.63 2.00
CA LYS A 149 -7.80 0.76 2.51
C LYS A 149 -9.10 1.52 2.62
N VAL A 150 -10.15 1.02 2.01
CA VAL A 150 -11.51 1.47 2.27
C VAL A 150 -12.09 0.60 3.37
N LYS A 151 -12.59 1.24 4.43
CA LYS A 151 -13.13 0.54 5.58
C LYS A 151 -14.58 0.94 5.81
N GLU A 152 -15.38 -0.04 6.20
CA GLU A 152 -16.64 0.22 6.86
C GLU A 152 -16.42 0.40 8.35
N THR A 153 -17.21 1.27 8.96
CA THR A 153 -17.34 1.38 10.40
C THR A 153 -18.81 1.29 10.76
N HIS A 154 -19.11 0.57 11.84
CA HIS A 154 -20.44 0.58 12.42
C HIS A 154 -20.61 1.77 13.37
N TYR A 155 -21.87 2.11 13.65
CA TYR A 155 -22.23 3.00 14.74
C TYR A 155 -21.55 2.51 16.04
N MET A 156 -20.79 3.38 16.70
CA MET A 156 -19.88 3.14 17.83
C MET A 156 -18.43 2.68 17.52
N GLY A 157 -18.02 2.49 16.26
CA GLY A 157 -16.61 2.24 15.90
C GLY A 157 -16.04 0.88 16.36
N LEU A 158 -16.91 -0.03 16.83
CA LEU A 158 -16.54 -1.30 17.49
C LEU A 158 -16.02 -2.38 16.53
N LYS A 159 -16.27 -2.24 15.22
CA LYS A 159 -15.76 -3.14 14.19
C LYS A 159 -15.43 -2.33 12.93
N ASN A 160 -14.23 -2.55 12.41
CA ASN A 160 -13.75 -1.92 11.18
C ASN A 160 -13.38 -3.01 10.18
N ASP A 161 -14.31 -3.40 9.32
CA ASP A 161 -14.04 -4.37 8.27
C ASP A 161 -13.49 -3.65 7.04
N THR A 162 -12.54 -4.29 6.36
CA THR A 162 -11.97 -3.73 5.13
C THR A 162 -12.85 -4.13 3.96
N ILE A 163 -13.41 -3.13 3.27
CA ILE A 163 -14.19 -3.31 2.05
C ILE A 163 -13.26 -3.71 0.92
N GLY A 164 -12.14 -2.99 0.78
CA GLY A 164 -11.14 -3.28 -0.22
C GLY A 164 -9.83 -2.57 0.06
N THR A 165 -8.76 -3.12 -0.50
CA THR A 165 -7.40 -2.61 -0.39
C THR A 165 -6.79 -2.43 -1.78
N HIS A 166 -5.86 -1.50 -1.92
CA HIS A 166 -4.93 -1.46 -3.04
C HIS A 166 -3.58 -0.99 -2.53
N ALA A 167 -2.49 -1.62 -2.97
CA ALA A 167 -1.13 -1.20 -2.63
C ALA A 167 -0.40 -0.72 -3.89
N ILE A 168 0.44 0.31 -3.75
CA ILE A 168 1.22 0.89 -4.84
C ILE A 168 2.63 1.19 -4.32
N PRO A 169 3.71 0.73 -4.97
CA PRO A 169 5.05 1.22 -4.69
C PRO A 169 5.08 2.74 -4.87
N ILE A 170 5.65 3.48 -3.92
CA ILE A 170 5.73 4.95 -4.03
C ILE A 170 6.51 5.36 -5.28
N ALA A 171 7.52 4.59 -5.68
CA ALA A 171 8.28 4.78 -6.91
C ALA A 171 7.41 4.74 -8.19
N ASN A 172 6.24 4.10 -8.15
CA ASN A 172 5.33 3.94 -9.28
C ASN A 172 4.14 4.91 -9.21
N LEU A 173 4.07 5.78 -8.19
CA LEU A 173 3.03 6.80 -8.13
C LEU A 173 3.23 7.84 -9.22
N THR A 174 2.14 8.16 -9.92
CA THR A 174 2.08 9.27 -10.88
C THR A 174 1.29 10.42 -10.28
N GLU A 175 1.53 11.65 -10.75
CA GLU A 175 0.72 12.81 -10.36
C GLU A 175 -0.59 12.89 -11.14
N GLY A 176 -1.55 13.64 -10.61
CA GLY A 176 -2.83 13.91 -11.24
C GLY A 176 -3.97 13.00 -10.79
N LEU A 177 -5.08 13.08 -11.53
CA LEU A 177 -6.33 12.39 -11.23
C LEU A 177 -6.27 10.92 -11.66
N GLN A 178 -6.52 10.01 -10.72
CA GLN A 178 -6.44 8.57 -10.92
C GLN A 178 -7.65 7.86 -10.31
N THR A 179 -8.05 6.76 -10.93
CA THR A 179 -9.04 5.84 -10.36
C THR A 179 -8.35 4.53 -10.02
N VAL A 180 -8.24 4.26 -8.73
CA VAL A 180 -7.57 3.07 -8.21
C VAL A 180 -8.62 1.97 -7.99
N PRO A 181 -8.49 0.80 -8.64
CA PRO A 181 -9.39 -0.33 -8.37
C PRO A 181 -9.15 -0.85 -6.96
N LEU A 182 -10.15 -1.50 -6.38
CA LEU A 182 -10.00 -2.17 -5.08
C LEU A 182 -9.92 -3.67 -5.26
N GLU A 183 -9.26 -4.30 -4.29
CA GLU A 183 -9.16 -5.75 -4.16
C GLU A 183 -9.75 -6.19 -2.82
N ASP A 184 -10.36 -7.37 -2.81
CA ASP A 184 -10.81 -7.98 -1.57
C ASP A 184 -9.64 -8.54 -0.75
N ASN A 185 -9.95 -9.12 0.41
CA ASN A 185 -8.94 -9.73 1.27
C ASN A 185 -8.23 -10.95 0.64
N PHE A 186 -8.67 -11.42 -0.53
CA PHE A 186 -8.05 -12.50 -1.29
C PHE A 186 -7.21 -12.00 -2.48
N LEU A 187 -6.96 -10.69 -2.58
CA LEU A 187 -6.28 -10.02 -3.70
C LEU A 187 -7.03 -10.15 -5.03
N ARG A 188 -8.34 -10.37 -4.98
CA ARG A 188 -9.17 -10.42 -6.18
C ARG A 188 -9.72 -9.03 -6.44
N LYS A 189 -9.55 -8.53 -7.66
CA LYS A 189 -10.18 -7.27 -8.09
C LYS A 189 -11.68 -7.36 -7.88
N ILE A 190 -12.24 -6.38 -7.19
CA ILE A 190 -13.68 -6.22 -7.01
C ILE A 190 -14.19 -5.11 -7.92
N ASN A 191 -15.50 -5.10 -8.19
CA ASN A 191 -16.15 -4.02 -8.94
C ASN A 191 -16.34 -2.77 -8.05
N ALA A 192 -15.24 -2.27 -7.49
CA ALA A 192 -15.21 -1.08 -6.66
C ALA A 192 -13.89 -0.32 -6.91
N SER A 193 -13.93 1.01 -6.74
CA SER A 193 -12.76 1.86 -6.93
C SER A 193 -12.79 3.10 -6.05
N VAL A 194 -11.63 3.73 -5.91
CA VAL A 194 -11.46 5.04 -5.26
C VAL A 194 -10.83 6.00 -6.24
N GLN A 195 -11.38 7.20 -6.33
CA GLN A 195 -10.79 8.27 -7.13
C GLN A 195 -9.90 9.16 -6.25
N LEU A 196 -8.67 9.36 -6.71
CA LEU A 196 -7.62 10.12 -6.02
C LEU A 196 -7.09 11.21 -6.95
N GLU A 197 -6.66 12.32 -6.39
CA GLU A 197 -5.81 13.30 -7.06
C GLU A 197 -4.50 13.40 -6.28
N ILE A 198 -3.39 13.09 -6.94
CA ILE A 198 -2.08 12.92 -6.33
C ILE A 198 -1.16 14.07 -6.75
N SER A 199 -0.45 14.65 -5.79
CA SER A 199 0.65 15.58 -6.02
C SER A 199 1.88 15.16 -5.23
N ILE A 200 3.05 15.24 -5.86
CA ILE A 200 4.32 14.76 -5.33
C ILE A 200 5.32 15.92 -5.38
N LYS A 201 5.90 16.24 -4.23
CA LYS A 201 6.93 17.28 -4.11
C LYS A 201 8.21 16.69 -3.53
N ASP A 202 9.32 16.84 -4.24
CA ASP A 202 10.62 16.48 -3.70
C ASP A 202 10.99 17.40 -2.52
N LEU A 203 11.53 16.80 -1.45
CA LEU A 203 11.99 17.51 -0.26
C LEU A 203 13.52 17.51 -0.24
N ILE A 204 14.10 18.64 0.18
CA ILE A 204 15.55 18.84 0.29
C ILE A 204 16.07 18.16 1.57
#